data_AF-A0A947NNA3-F1
#
_entry.id   AF-A0A947NNA3-F1
#
_cell.length_a   1.000
_cell.length_b   1.000
_cell.length_c   1.000
_cell.angle_alpha   90.00
_cell.angle_beta   90.00
_cell.angle_gamma   90.00
#
_symmetry.space_group_name_H-M   'P 1'
#
loop_
_entity.id
_entity.type
_entity.pdbx_description
1 polymer ?
#
loop_
_entity_poly.entity_id
_entity_poly.type
_entity_poly.pdbx_seq_one_letter_code
_entity_poly.pdbx_strand_id
1 'polypeptide(L)'
;MTTQTPINLQIKNLRKKLHLTQVDFAKRAGVGLRFLRKLEEGKPTVRLDKVNQVLDFLGYHLEIERNDQAKSESANNNSNLRQDYERL
;
A
#
# COMPACT_ATOMS: atom_id res chain seq x y z
N MET A 1 -11.01 5.31 -12.10
CA MET A 1 -10.39 4.11 -11.50
C MET A 1 -9.40 4.60 -10.46
N THR A 2 -9.67 4.42 -9.17
CA THR A 2 -8.74 4.80 -8.10
C THR A 2 -7.59 3.78 -8.07
N THR A 3 -6.46 4.12 -8.68
CA THR A 3 -5.24 3.30 -8.56
C THR A 3 -4.70 3.44 -7.15
N GLN A 4 -4.83 2.40 -6.33
CA GLN A 4 -4.25 2.37 -5.00
C GLN A 4 -2.73 2.49 -5.13
N THR A 5 -2.15 3.56 -4.57
CA THR A 5 -0.71 3.80 -4.65
C THR A 5 0.01 2.78 -3.76
N PRO A 6 1.00 2.03 -4.27
CA PRO A 6 1.68 1.03 -3.47
C PRO A 6 2.48 1.68 -2.34
N ILE A 7 2.58 0.97 -1.22
CA ILE A 7 3.15 1.46 0.04
C ILE A 7 4.58 2.04 -0.12
N ASN A 8 5.40 1.44 -0.98
CA ASN A 8 6.77 1.92 -1.22
C ASN A 8 6.81 3.34 -1.80
N LEU A 9 5.89 3.66 -2.71
CA LEU A 9 5.80 4.99 -3.30
C LEU A 9 5.24 6.00 -2.31
N GLN A 10 4.29 5.59 -1.47
CA GLN A 10 3.78 6.44 -0.38
C GLN A 10 4.90 6.82 0.60
N ILE A 11 5.68 5.85 1.08
CA ILE A 11 6.83 6.09 1.97
C ILE A 11 7.85 7.02 1.31
N LYS A 12 8.22 6.75 0.04
CA LYS A 12 9.17 7.58 -0.71
C LYS A 12 8.68 9.02 -0.86
N ASN A 13 7.38 9.21 -1.11
CA ASN A 13 6.77 10.52 -1.24
C ASN A 13 6.72 11.26 0.09
N LEU A 14 6.37 10.59 1.18
CA LEU A 14 6.39 11.16 2.54
C LEU A 14 7.80 11.61 2.92
N ARG A 15 8.83 10.79 2.70
CA ARG A 15 10.23 11.19 2.93
C ARG A 15 10.60 12.45 2.13
N LYS A 16 10.20 12.52 0.86
CA LYS A 16 10.46 13.70 0.02
C LYS A 16 9.75 14.95 0.54
N LYS A 17 8.52 14.83 1.04
CA LYS A 17 7.77 15.94 1.66
C LYS A 17 8.45 16.45 2.94
N LEU A 18 9.16 15.59 3.66
CA LEU A 18 10.00 15.98 4.80
C LEU A 18 11.37 16.56 4.39
N HIS A 19 11.64 16.67 3.09
CA HIS A 19 12.93 17.14 2.54
C HIS A 19 14.16 16.35 3.03
N LEU A 20 13.97 15.06 3.37
CA LEU A 20 15.05 14.21 3.86
C LEU A 20 15.68 13.39 2.72
N THR A 21 17.01 13.33 2.71
CA THR A 21 17.73 12.37 1.87
C THR A 21 17.47 10.93 2.37
N GLN A 22 17.76 9.93 1.54
CA GLN A 22 17.68 8.53 2.00
C GLN A 22 18.62 8.26 3.18
N VAL A 23 19.78 8.90 3.22
CA VAL A 23 20.77 8.74 4.30
C VAL A 23 20.24 9.33 5.60
N ASP A 24 19.74 10.57 5.57
CA ASP A 24 19.21 11.25 6.75
C ASP A 24 17.99 10.54 7.31
N PHE A 25 17.09 10.14 6.42
CA PHE A 25 15.89 9.40 6.79
C PHE A 25 16.24 8.06 7.43
N ALA A 26 17.11 7.27 6.80
CA ALA A 26 17.51 5.97 7.33
C ALA A 26 18.13 6.10 8.73
N LYS A 27 19.01 7.10 8.91
CA LYS A 27 19.64 7.39 10.20
C LYS A 27 18.62 7.78 11.28
N ARG A 28 17.67 8.66 10.96
CA ARG A 28 16.64 9.15 11.90
C ARG A 28 15.61 8.07 12.25
N ALA A 29 15.21 7.26 11.27
CA ALA A 29 14.27 6.16 11.48
C ALA A 29 14.91 4.90 12.10
N GLY A 30 16.23 4.89 12.35
CA GLY A 30 16.91 3.74 12.96
C GLY A 30 17.01 2.51 12.05
N VAL A 31 16.98 2.71 10.72
CA VAL A 31 17.05 1.62 9.73
C VAL A 31 18.30 1.72 8.87
N GLY A 32 18.78 0.58 8.35
CA GLY A 32 19.91 0.58 7.43
C GLY A 32 19.56 1.23 6.09
N LEU A 33 20.47 2.02 5.51
CA LEU A 33 20.28 2.66 4.20
C LEU A 33 19.92 1.64 3.09
N ARG A 34 20.56 0.46 3.10
CA ARG A 34 20.27 -0.61 2.15
C ARG A 34 18.84 -1.15 2.29
N PHE A 35 18.29 -1.15 3.50
CA PHE A 35 16.89 -1.53 3.73
C PHE A 35 15.96 -0.47 3.12
N LEU A 36 16.15 0.81 3.46
CA LEU A 36 15.31 1.89 2.95
C LEU A 36 15.28 1.94 1.42
N ARG A 37 16.45 1.79 0.77
CA ARG A 37 16.53 1.74 -0.70
C ARG A 37 15.68 0.62 -1.30
N LYS A 38 15.83 -0.60 -0.79
CA LYS A 38 15.05 -1.76 -1.24
C LYS A 38 13.56 -1.60 -1.00
N LEU A 39 13.19 -1.00 0.15
CA LEU A 39 11.81 -0.70 0.47
C LEU A 39 11.23 0.27 -0.55
N GLU A 40 11.89 1.41 -0.80
CA GLU A 40 11.41 2.43 -1.75
C GLU A 40 11.42 1.96 -3.22
N GLU A 41 12.34 1.07 -3.59
CA GLU A 41 12.39 0.42 -4.91
C GLU A 41 11.27 -0.61 -5.12
N GLY A 42 10.53 -0.96 -4.06
CA GLY A 42 9.42 -1.91 -4.16
C GLY A 42 9.85 -3.37 -4.16
N LYS A 43 10.92 -3.72 -3.42
CA LYS A 43 11.33 -5.12 -3.28
C LYS A 43 10.14 -5.98 -2.83
N PRO A 44 9.88 -7.14 -3.48
CA PRO A 44 8.72 -7.99 -3.16
C PRO A 44 8.64 -8.44 -1.70
N THR A 45 9.80 -8.59 -1.05
CA THR A 45 9.90 -9.00 0.35
C THR A 45 10.75 -8.03 1.15
N VAL A 46 10.21 -7.59 2.29
CA VAL A 46 10.90 -6.74 3.26
C VAL A 46 10.56 -7.21 4.68
N ARG A 47 11.41 -6.86 5.63
CA ARG A 47 11.22 -7.18 7.05
C ARG A 47 10.14 -6.29 7.66
N LEU A 48 9.05 -6.89 8.16
CA LEU A 48 7.91 -6.17 8.72
C LEU A 48 8.28 -5.26 9.90
N ASP A 49 9.15 -5.74 10.80
CA ASP A 49 9.63 -4.96 11.95
C ASP A 49 10.31 -3.64 11.52
N LYS A 50 11.00 -3.67 10.38
CA LYS A 50 11.66 -2.49 9.82
C LYS A 50 10.72 -1.58 9.05
N VAL A 51 9.65 -2.13 8.46
CA VAL A 51 8.57 -1.31 7.88
C VAL A 51 7.86 -0.55 8.98
N ASN A 52 7.54 -1.19 10.11
CA ASN A 52 6.92 -0.54 11.25
C ASN A 52 7.80 0.61 11.77
N GLN A 53 9.11 0.40 11.96
CA GLN A 53 10.03 1.49 12.36
C GLN A 53 10.01 2.70 11.41
N VAL A 54 9.94 2.45 10.09
CA VAL A 54 9.84 3.51 9.09
C VAL A 54 8.51 4.26 9.18
N LEU A 55 7.40 3.53 9.37
CA LEU A 55 6.08 4.12 9.50
C LEU A 55 5.94 4.90 10.80
N ASP A 56 6.41 4.36 11.92
CA ASP A 56 6.42 5.04 13.22
C ASP A 56 7.15 6.38 13.13
N PHE A 57 8.32 6.41 12.47
CA PHE A 57 9.07 7.65 12.23
C PHE A 57 8.28 8.66 11.38
N LEU A 58 7.45 8.19 10.46
CA LEU A 58 6.58 9.02 9.64
C LEU A 58 5.26 9.39 10.36
N GLY A 59 4.98 8.85 11.55
CA GLY A 59 3.72 9.04 12.27
C GLY A 59 2.56 8.19 11.73
N TYR A 60 2.86 7.01 11.17
CA TYR A 60 1.89 6.06 10.62
C TYR A 60 2.10 4.67 11.22
N HIS A 61 1.10 3.80 11.04
CA HIS A 61 1.17 2.38 11.39
C HIS A 61 0.49 1.52 10.33
N LEU A 62 0.69 0.21 10.39
CA LEU A 62 -0.03 -0.75 9.56
C LEU A 62 -1.32 -1.19 10.26
N GLU A 63 -2.39 -1.35 9.47
CA GLU A 63 -3.67 -1.89 9.93
C GLU A 63 -4.11 -3.04 9.04
N ILE A 64 -5.01 -3.87 9.58
CA ILE A 64 -5.64 -4.96 8.86
C ILE A 64 -6.94 -4.45 8.25
N GLU A 65 -6.99 -4.35 6.94
CA GLU A 65 -8.18 -4.01 6.18
C GLU A 65 -8.71 -5.24 5.43
N ARG A 66 -10.03 -5.38 5.30
CA ARG A 66 -10.63 -6.48 4.54
C ARG A 66 -10.47 -6.21 3.04
N ASN A 67 -9.97 -7.21 2.32
CA ASN A 67 -10.04 -7.22 0.87
C ASN A 67 -11.49 -7.54 0.44
N ASP A 68 -12.38 -6.55 0.46
CA ASP A 68 -13.81 -6.72 0.13
C ASP A 68 -14.09 -7.07 -1.36
N GLN A 69 -13.05 -7.38 -2.13
CA GLN A 69 -13.14 -7.74 -3.55
C GLN A 69 -13.87 -9.06 -3.84
N ALA A 70 -14.21 -9.86 -2.81
CA ALA A 70 -14.94 -11.12 -3.00
C ALA A 70 -16.48 -10.96 -3.13
N LYS A 71 -17.07 -9.78 -2.85
CA LYS A 71 -18.55 -9.59 -2.88
C LYS A 71 -19.09 -8.97 -4.16
N SER A 72 -18.27 -8.38 -5.02
CA SER A 72 -18.73 -7.70 -6.24
C SER A 72 -18.97 -8.63 -7.44
N GLU A 73 -18.49 -9.87 -7.42
CA GLU A 73 -18.62 -10.81 -8.55
C GLU A 73 -19.91 -11.64 -8.50
N SER A 74 -20.44 -11.97 -7.31
CA SER A 74 -21.67 -12.76 -7.17
C SER A 74 -22.96 -11.95 -7.35
N ALA A 75 -22.91 -10.62 -7.23
CA ALA A 75 -24.10 -9.77 -7.40
C ALA A 75 -24.40 -9.45 -8.88
N ASN A 76 -23.39 -9.35 -9.73
CA ASN A 76 -23.55 -8.93 -11.14
C ASN A 76 -24.01 -10.05 -12.08
N ASN A 77 -23.86 -11.32 -11.69
CA ASN A 77 -24.30 -12.44 -12.54
C ASN A 77 -25.81 -12.72 -12.45
N ASN A 78 -26.50 -12.23 -11.40
CA ASN A 78 -27.95 -12.43 -11.22
C ASN A 78 -28.81 -11.28 -11.78
N SER A 79 -28.22 -10.13 -12.10
CA SER A 79 -28.94 -9.01 -12.73
C SER A 79 -29.18 -9.22 -14.22
N ASN A 80 -28.29 -9.95 -14.91
CA ASN A 80 -28.43 -10.20 -16.35
C ASN A 80 -29.53 -11.21 -16.67
N LEU A 81 -29.80 -12.19 -15.80
CA LEU A 81 -30.85 -13.18 -16.05
C LEU A 81 -32.26 -12.58 -16.03
N ARG A 82 -32.54 -11.55 -15.21
CA ARG A 82 -33.89 -10.96 -15.12
C ARG A 82 -34.28 -10.12 -16.34
N GLN A 83 -33.32 -9.47 -16.99
CA GLN A 83 -33.61 -8.58 -18.12
C GLN A 83 -33.96 -9.34 -19.41
N ASP A 84 -33.51 -10.59 -19.54
CA ASP A 84 -33.76 -11.40 -20.72
C ASP A 84 -35.15 -12.06 -20.69
N TYR A 85 -35.75 -12.29 -19.51
CA TYR A 85 -37.12 -12.82 -19.38
C TYR A 85 -38.22 -11.77 -19.56
N GLU A 86 -37.90 -10.47 -19.47
CA GLU A 86 -38.87 -9.37 -19.65
C GLU A 86 -38.96 -8.86 -21.09
N ARG A 87 -38.22 -9.48 -22.03
CA ARG A 87 -38.20 -9.12 -23.47
C ARG A 87 -38.82 -10.17 -24.40
N LEU A 88 -39.50 -11.19 -23.86
CA LEU A 88 -40.35 -12.14 -24.60
C LEU A 88 -41.83 -11.82 -24.36
#